data_AF-A0A350PCV7-F1
#
_entry.id   AF-A0A350PCV7-F1
#
_cell.length_a   1.000
_cell.length_b   1.000
_cell.length_c   1.000
_cell.angle_alpha   90.00
_cell.angle_beta   90.00
_cell.angle_gamma   90.00
#
_symmetry.space_group_name_H-M   'P 1'
#
loop_
_entity.id
_entity.type
_entity.pdbx_description
1 polymer ?
#
loop_
_entity_poly.entity_id
_entity_poly.type
_entity_poly.pdbx_seq_one_letter_code
_entity_poly.pdbx_strand_id
1 'polypeptide(L)' 'MTLASYSKFLFSAFIFSCFSLQIIAQETGSSAQQEETVVLQLKWYHQFQFAGYYAANLKGFYAEEGLHVQI' A
#
# COMPACT_ATOMS: atom_id res chain seq x y z
N MET A 1 0.42 -50.94 19.90
CA MET A 1 0.52 -49.50 20.24
C MET A 1 1.82 -48.98 19.63
N THR A 2 1.80 -48.16 18.56
CA THR A 2 2.84 -47.17 18.16
C THR A 2 2.74 -46.74 16.68
N LEU A 3 2.11 -47.51 15.79
CA LEU A 3 2.11 -47.20 14.34
C LEU A 3 1.34 -45.91 13.97
N ALA A 4 0.24 -45.61 14.68
CA ALA A 4 -0.58 -44.42 14.45
C ALA A 4 0.02 -43.11 14.99
N SER A 5 1.12 -43.20 15.76
CA SER A 5 1.82 -42.03 16.31
C SER A 5 2.85 -41.47 15.32
N TYR A 6 3.48 -42.35 14.53
CA TYR A 6 4.53 -41.99 13.57
C TYR A 6 3.99 -41.21 12.37
N SER A 7 2.80 -41.55 11.85
CA SER A 7 2.13 -40.81 10.78
C SER A 7 1.80 -39.36 11.18
N LYS A 8 1.42 -39.13 12.45
CA LYS A 8 1.12 -37.79 12.98
C LYS A 8 2.39 -36.95 13.17
N PHE A 9 3.49 -37.59 13.59
CA PHE A 9 4.80 -36.96 13.68
C PHE A 9 5.41 -36.62 12.30
N LEU A 10 5.26 -37.49 11.32
CA LEU A 10 5.69 -37.25 9.94
C LEU A 10 4.90 -36.11 9.28
N PHE A 11 3.59 -36.01 9.54
CA PHE A 11 2.76 -34.94 9.00
C PHE A 11 3.08 -33.58 9.63
N SER A 12 3.39 -33.55 10.93
CA SER A 12 3.81 -32.35 11.66
C SER A 12 5.17 -31.81 11.17
N ALA A 13 6.14 -32.69 10.88
CA ALA A 13 7.45 -32.30 10.37
C ALA A 13 7.37 -31.71 8.94
N PHE A 14 6.43 -32.19 8.12
CA PHE A 14 6.25 -31.70 6.74
C PHE A 14 5.65 -30.28 6.71
N ILE A 15 4.72 -29.98 7.62
CA ILE A 15 4.15 -28.63 7.77
C ILE A 15 5.23 -27.63 8.24
N PHE A 16 6.11 -28.05 9.16
CA PHE A 16 7.17 -27.19 9.67
C PHE A 16 8.26 -26.90 8.63
N SER A 17 8.61 -27.90 7.79
CA SER A 17 9.58 -27.74 6.69
C SER A 17 9.09 -26.81 5.58
N CYS A 18 7.77 -26.68 5.39
CA CYS A 18 7.20 -25.81 4.37
C CYS A 18 7.15 -24.34 4.83
N PHE A 19 7.06 -24.10 6.14
CA PHE A 19 7.02 -22.76 6.72
C PHE A 19 8.37 -22.02 6.61
N SER A 20 9.50 -22.76 6.57
CA SER A 20 10.83 -22.16 6.42
C SER A 20 11.16 -21.67 5.01
N LEU A 21 10.35 -22.03 3.99
CA LEU A 21 10.65 -21.73 2.58
C LEU A 21 9.88 -20.52 2.01
N GLN A 22 9.00 -19.88 2.79
CA GLN A 22 8.19 -18.75 2.31
C GLN A 22 8.89 -17.38 2.34
N ILE A 23 10.17 -17.29 2.69
CA ILE A 23 10.85 -16.00 2.92
C ILE A 23 11.34 -15.30 1.64
N ILE A 24 11.43 -15.96 0.47
CA ILE A 24 12.20 -15.41 -0.68
C ILE A 24 11.35 -14.59 -1.68
N ALA A 25 10.02 -14.50 -1.53
CA ALA A 25 9.18 -13.74 -2.46
C ALA A 25 8.75 -12.37 -1.88
N GLN A 26 9.70 -11.51 -1.51
CA GLN A 26 9.41 -10.07 -1.46
C GLN A 26 9.78 -9.50 -2.82
N GLU A 27 8.77 -9.45 -3.68
CA GLU A 27 8.81 -8.64 -4.89
C GLU A 27 9.29 -7.24 -4.48
N THR A 28 10.40 -6.81 -5.05
CA THR A 28 10.80 -5.41 -5.04
C THR A 28 9.74 -4.67 -5.83
N GLY A 29 8.63 -4.37 -5.17
CA GLY A 29 7.63 -3.42 -5.61
C GLY A 29 8.37 -2.12 -5.76
N SER A 30 8.82 -1.85 -6.98
CA SER A 30 9.26 -0.52 -7.39
C SER A 30 8.04 0.35 -7.17
N SER A 31 8.00 1.00 -6.02
CA SER A 31 7.19 2.19 -5.80
C SER A 31 7.79 3.26 -6.70
N ALA A 32 7.55 3.12 -8.01
CA ALA A 32 7.50 4.26 -8.89
C ALA A 32 6.64 5.28 -8.13
N GLN A 33 7.22 6.45 -7.83
CA GLN A 33 6.46 7.57 -7.28
C GLN A 33 5.46 7.97 -8.35
N GLN A 34 4.36 7.23 -8.41
CA GLN A 34 3.27 7.47 -9.31
C GLN A 34 2.49 8.61 -8.70
N GLU A 35 2.38 9.71 -9.45
CA GLU A 35 1.62 10.86 -8.99
C GLU A 35 0.23 10.41 -8.57
N GLU A 36 -0.05 10.54 -7.28
CA GLU A 36 -1.33 10.12 -6.74
C GLU A 36 -2.37 11.18 -7.12
N THR A 37 -3.37 10.76 -7.88
CA THR A 37 -4.42 11.68 -8.32
C THR A 37 -5.51 11.75 -7.26
N VAL A 38 -5.75 12.95 -6.72
CA VAL A 38 -6.73 13.21 -5.67
C VAL A 38 -7.71 14.28 -6.13
N VAL A 39 -9.00 14.07 -5.87
CA VAL A 39 -10.05 15.05 -6.15
C VAL A 39 -10.48 15.74 -4.85
N LEU A 40 -10.24 17.04 -4.76
CA LEU A 40 -10.64 17.88 -3.63
C LEU A 40 -12.10 18.33 -3.82
N GLN A 41 -13.05 17.59 -3.24
CA GLN A 41 -14.45 17.99 -3.28
C GLN A 41 -14.79 19.02 -2.20
N LEU A 42 -15.17 20.22 -2.62
CA LEU A 42 -15.68 21.26 -1.74
C LEU A 42 -17.15 20.98 -1.39
N LYS A 43 -17.53 21.18 -0.11
CA LYS A 43 -18.92 20.96 0.34
C LYS A 43 -19.94 21.91 -0.29
N TRP A 44 -19.48 23.08 -0.77
CA TRP A 44 -20.31 24.16 -1.29
C TRP A 44 -19.57 24.84 -2.45
N TYR A 45 -19.94 26.08 -2.79
CA TYR A 45 -19.29 26.86 -3.84
C TYR A 45 -17.88 27.32 -3.43
N HIS A 46 -17.09 27.70 -4.44
CA HIS A 46 -15.75 28.26 -4.26
C HIS A 46 -15.80 29.58 -3.49
N GLN A 47 -15.44 29.51 -2.21
CA GLN A 47 -15.29 30.66 -1.32
C GLN A 47 -13.82 31.02 -1.15
N PHE A 48 -13.54 32.26 -0.75
CA PHE A 48 -12.18 32.78 -0.57
C PHE A 48 -11.40 32.00 0.50
N GLN A 49 -12.07 31.34 1.44
CA GLN A 49 -11.46 30.45 2.43
C GLN A 49 -10.69 29.26 1.78
N PHE A 50 -10.99 28.92 0.52
CA PHE A 50 -10.32 27.86 -0.23
C PHE A 50 -9.19 28.38 -1.14
N ALA A 51 -8.89 29.69 -1.14
CA ALA A 51 -7.86 30.29 -1.99
C ALA A 51 -6.47 29.64 -1.79
N GLY A 52 -6.20 29.11 -0.60
CA GLY A 52 -4.97 28.37 -0.31
C GLY A 52 -4.79 27.11 -1.15
N TYR A 53 -5.87 26.35 -1.39
CA TYR A 53 -5.82 25.14 -2.23
C TYR A 53 -5.50 25.49 -3.69
N TYR A 54 -6.12 26.55 -4.21
CA TYR A 54 -5.80 27.06 -5.55
C TYR A 54 -4.38 27.59 -5.65
N ALA A 55 -3.92 28.35 -4.66
CA ALA A 55 -2.56 28.86 -4.63
C ALA A 55 -1.53 27.73 -4.57
N ALA A 56 -1.79 26.67 -3.82
CA ALA A 56 -0.91 25.50 -3.74
C ALA A 56 -0.84 24.74 -5.07
N ASN A 57 -1.98 24.60 -5.76
CA ASN A 57 -2.04 24.00 -7.09
C ASN A 57 -1.25 24.82 -8.12
N LEU A 58 -1.49 26.14 -8.18
CA LEU A 58 -0.80 27.05 -9.11
C LEU A 58 0.70 27.17 -8.82
N LYS A 59 1.11 27.09 -7.55
CA LYS A 59 2.51 27.14 -7.15
C LYS A 59 3.25 25.82 -7.32
N GLY A 60 2.55 24.73 -7.67
CA GLY A 60 3.17 23.41 -7.87
C GLY A 60 3.45 22.63 -6.60
N PHE A 61 2.99 23.08 -5.42
CA PHE A 61 3.25 22.39 -4.14
C PHE A 61 2.70 20.97 -4.13
N TYR A 62 1.58 20.71 -4.82
CA TYR A 62 1.07 19.34 -4.95
C TYR A 62 1.97 18.48 -5.83
N ALA A 63 2.46 19.02 -6.94
CA ALA A 63 3.36 18.30 -7.84
C ALA A 63 4.73 18.00 -7.17
N GLU A 64 5.24 18.92 -6.35
CA GLU A 64 6.46 18.72 -5.55
C GLU A 64 6.34 17.53 -4.59
N GLU A 65 5.14 17.30 -4.04
CA GLU A 65 4.82 16.16 -3.18
C GLU A 65 4.36 14.91 -3.97
N GLY A 66 4.40 14.95 -5.30
CA GLY A 66 3.94 13.84 -6.15
C GLY A 66 2.43 13.64 -6.13
N LEU A 67 1.66 14.71 -5.95
CA LEU A 67 0.19 14.71 -5.92
C LEU A 67 -0.37 15.48 -7.11
N HIS A 68 -1.30 14.85 -7.83
CA HIS A 68 -2.11 15.51 -8.85
C HIS A 68 -3.47 15.85 -8.26
N VAL A 69 -3.67 17.11 -7.85
CA VAL A 69 -4.92 17.54 -7.20
C VAL A 69 -5.87 18.23 -8.18
N GLN A 70 -7.10 17.74 -8.27
CA GLN A 70 -8.20 18.38 -9.01
C GLN A 70 -9.16 19.03 -8.00
N ILE A 71 -9.39 20.35 -8.10
CA ILE A 71 -10.20 21.15 -7.16
C ILE A 71 -11.49 21.62 -7.83
#